data_AF-D4YU54-F1
#
_entry.id   AF-D4YU54-F1
#
_cell.length_a   1.000
_cell.length_b   1.000
_cell.length_c   1.000
_cell.angle_alpha   90.00
_cell.angle_beta   90.00
_cell.angle_gamma   90.00
#
_symmetry.space_group_name_H-M   'P 1'
#
loop_
_entity.id
_entity.type
_entity.pdbx_description
1 polymer ?
#
loop_
_entity_poly.entity_id
_entity_poly.type
_entity_poly.pdbx_seq_one_letter_code
_entity_poly.pdbx_strand_id
1 'polypeptide(L)' 'MTIGEALKKERKDLGLTQTEMAAGVISTAHYSKIERDKHDISAYDLFEILTKNNISLLDFIKK' A
#
# COMPACT_ATOMS: atom_id res chain seq x y z
N MET A 1 2.48 3.90 -13.37
CA MET A 1 1.75 3.04 -12.43
C MET A 1 0.91 3.91 -11.52
N THR A 2 -0.23 3.42 -11.07
CA THR A 2 -1.03 4.07 -10.03
C THR A 2 -0.42 3.80 -8.65
N ILE A 3 -0.87 4.52 -7.61
CA ILE A 3 -0.49 4.24 -6.22
C ILE A 3 -0.91 2.82 -5.82
N GLY A 4 -2.08 2.35 -6.27
CA GLY A 4 -2.56 1.00 -6.02
C GLY A 4 -1.67 -0.07 -6.64
N GLU A 5 -1.25 0.12 -7.89
CA GLU A 5 -0.30 -0.77 -8.57
C GLU A 5 1.07 -0.79 -7.88
N ALA A 6 1.58 0.37 -7.47
CA ALA A 6 2.86 0.49 -6.76
C ALA A 6 2.81 -0.22 -5.40
N LEU A 7 1.76 -0.01 -4.60
CA LEU A 7 1.53 -0.71 -3.33
C LEU A 7 1.46 -2.22 -3.52
N LYS A 8 0.76 -2.68 -4.56
CA LYS A 8 0.68 -4.11 -4.91
C LYS A 8 2.03 -4.70 -5.28
N LYS A 9 2.87 -3.94 -5.98
CA LYS A 9 4.22 -4.35 -6.32
C LYS A 9 5.08 -4.48 -5.05
N GLU A 10 5.13 -3.46 -4.20
CA GLU A 10 5.89 -3.51 -2.94
C GLU A 10 5.47 -4.67 -2.07
N ARG A 11 4.16 -4.84 -1.89
CA ARG A 11 3.61 -5.92 -1.08
C ARG A 11 4.10 -7.29 -1.56
N LYS A 12 4.09 -7.51 -2.87
CA LYS A 12 4.57 -8.76 -3.47
C LYS A 12 6.08 -8.91 -3.34
N ASP A 13 6.84 -7.83 -3.53
CA ASP A 13 8.30 -7.83 -3.37
C ASP A 13 8.71 -8.17 -1.92
N LEU A 14 7.90 -7.76 -0.93
CA LEU A 14 8.07 -8.08 0.48
C LEU A 14 7.48 -9.44 0.90
N GLY A 15 6.79 -10.15 0.01
CA GLY A 15 6.15 -11.43 0.32
C GLY A 15 4.94 -11.34 1.27
N LEU A 16 4.33 -10.16 1.39
CA LEU A 16 3.25 -9.90 2.35
C LEU A 16 1.86 -10.21 1.77
N THR A 17 0.96 -10.64 2.65
CA THR A 17 -0.49 -10.66 2.39
C THR A 17 -1.06 -9.23 2.39
N GLN A 18 -2.26 -9.06 1.81
CA GLN A 18 -2.94 -7.76 1.83
C GLN A 18 -3.26 -7.29 3.26
N THR A 19 -3.55 -8.22 4.17
CA THR A 19 -3.82 -7.91 5.58
C THR A 19 -2.57 -7.42 6.30
N GLU A 20 -1.43 -8.09 6.09
CA GLU A 20 -0.15 -7.68 6.68
C GLU A 20 0.28 -6.30 6.18
N MET A 21 0.20 -6.08 4.87
CA MET A 21 0.55 -4.79 4.27
C MET A 21 -0.37 -3.66 4.73
N ALA A 22 -1.67 -3.92 4.90
CA ALA A 22 -2.61 -2.93 5.42
C ALA A 22 -2.31 -2.54 6.88
N ALA A 23 -1.60 -3.38 7.64
CA ALA A 23 -1.06 -3.11 8.98
C ALA A 23 -2.06 -2.48 9.97
N GLY A 24 -3.35 -2.83 9.83
CA GLY A 24 -4.45 -2.29 10.62
C GLY A 24 -4.80 -0.82 10.36
N VAL A 25 -4.15 -0.15 9.39
CA VAL A 25 -4.44 1.24 9.00
C VAL A 25 -5.82 1.33 8.34
N ILE A 26 -6.08 0.39 7.42
CA ILE A 26 -7.37 0.23 6.77
C ILE A 26 -7.76 -1.24 6.71
N SER A 27 -9.04 -1.53 6.45
CA SER A 27 -9.48 -2.91 6.28
C SER A 27 -8.84 -3.55 5.04
N THR A 28 -8.57 -4.86 5.11
CA THR A 28 -8.06 -5.63 3.97
C THR A 28 -8.94 -5.49 2.73
N ALA A 29 -10.27 -5.42 2.91
CA ALA A 29 -11.21 -5.22 1.82
C ALA A 29 -11.04 -3.85 1.14
N HIS A 30 -10.78 -2.79 1.91
CA HIS A 30 -10.50 -1.47 1.36
C HIS A 30 -9.16 -1.46 0.63
N TYR A 31 -8.11 -1.97 1.28
CA TYR A 31 -6.76 -2.10 0.69
C TYR A 31 -6.79 -2.89 -0.63
N SER A 32 -7.56 -3.99 -0.70
CA SER A 32 -7.74 -4.79 -1.92
C SER A 32 -8.45 -4.04 -3.07
N LYS A 33 -9.28 -3.04 -2.76
CA LYS A 33 -9.88 -2.17 -3.78
C LYS A 33 -8.90 -1.11 -4.28
N ILE A 34 -8.04 -0.61 -3.39
CA ILE A 34 -6.95 0.32 -3.73
C ILE A 34 -5.96 -0.36 -4.67
N GLU A 35 -5.49 -1.59 -4.37
CA GLU A 35 -4.57 -2.34 -5.26
C GLU A 35 -5.15 -2.69 -6.65
N ARG A 36 -6.46 -2.45 -6.85
CA ARG A 36 -7.16 -2.67 -8.13
C ARG A 36 -7.67 -1.35 -8.73
N ASP A 37 -7.20 -0.21 -8.21
CA ASP A 37 -7.58 1.14 -8.64
C ASP A 37 -9.09 1.38 -8.68
N LYS A 38 -9.83 0.71 -7.79
CA LYS A 38 -11.27 0.93 -7.62
C LYS A 38 -11.58 2.02 -6.60
N HIS A 39 -10.63 2.29 -5.71
CA HIS A 39 -10.73 3.24 -4.62
C HIS A 39 -9.41 3.99 -4.50
N ASP A 40 -9.48 5.29 -4.25
CA ASP A 40 -8.32 6.09 -3.88
C ASP A 40 -7.88 5.78 -2.45
N ILE A 41 -6.64 6.14 -2.14
CA ILE A 41 -6.09 6.13 -0.78
C ILE A 41 -5.79 7.56 -0.34
N SER A 42 -6.07 7.89 0.92
CA SER A 42 -5.68 9.18 1.46
C SER A 42 -4.16 9.27 1.62
N ALA A 43 -3.60 10.48 1.55
CA ALA A 43 -2.17 10.67 1.79
C ALA A 43 -1.75 10.20 3.20
N TYR A 44 -2.61 10.41 4.21
CA TYR A 44 -2.37 9.98 5.58
C TYR A 44 -2.25 8.45 5.67
N ASP A 45 -3.25 7.72 5.13
CA ASP A 45 -3.26 6.25 5.18
C ASP A 45 -2.07 5.67 4.39
N LEU A 46 -1.73 6.29 3.25
CA LEU A 46 -0.56 5.89 2.47
C LEU A 46 0.71 6.01 3.30
N PHE A 47 0.96 7.17 3.93
CA PHE A 47 2.17 7.35 4.74
C PHE A 47 2.21 6.42 5.94
N GLU A 48 1.08 6.17 6.59
CA GLU A 48 1.02 5.25 7.72
C GLU A 48 1.31 3.80 7.29
N ILE A 49 0.74 3.34 6.16
CA ILE A 49 1.02 2.01 5.59
C ILE A 49 2.51 1.89 5.24
N LEU A 50 3.09 2.86 4.54
CA LEU A 50 4.50 2.82 4.17
C LEU A 50 5.40 2.79 5.42
N THR A 51 5.10 3.62 6.42
CA THR A 51 5.86 3.68 7.67
C THR A 51 5.80 2.35 8.43
N LYS A 52 4.60 1.76 8.58
CA LYS A 52 4.43 0.48 9.30
C LYS A 52 5.11 -0.71 8.62
N ASN A 53 5.27 -0.66 7.31
CA ASN A 53 5.97 -1.69 6.54
C ASN A 53 7.47 -1.36 6.31
N ASN A 54 8.00 -0.31 6.95
CA ASN A 54 9.38 0.16 6.77
C ASN A 54 9.74 0.45 5.30
N ILE A 55 8.78 0.96 4.52
CA ILE A 55 8.97 1.34 3.13
C ILE A 55 9.32 2.83 3.08
N SER A 56 10.47 3.14 2.49
CA SER A 56 10.91 4.51 2.23
C SER A 56 9.96 5.18 1.23
N LEU A 57 9.32 6.28 1.63
CA LEU A 57 8.46 7.08 0.75
C LEU A 57 9.22 7.52 -0.51
N LEU A 58 10.49 7.91 -0.37
CA LEU A 58 11.31 8.37 -1.48
C LEU A 58 11.61 7.26 -2.49
N ASP A 59 11.72 6.02 -2.04
CA ASP A 59 11.95 4.88 -2.93
C ASP A 59 10.65 4.37 -3.54
N PHE A 60 9.54 4.49 -2.81
CA PHE A 60 8.20 4.19 -3.30
C PHE A 60 7.79 5.08 -4.49
N ILE A 61 7.97 6.40 -4.38
CA ILE A 61 7.55 7.36 -5.43
C ILE A 61 8.41 7.32 -6.71
N LYS A 62 9.58 6.66 -6.68
CA LYS A 62 10.44 6.49 -7.86
C LYS A 62 9.98 5.34 -8.77
N LYS A 63 9.01 4.54 -8.32
CA LYS A 63 8.51 3.37 -9.06
C LYS A 63 7.48 3.78 -10.10
#